data_AF-O74003-F1
#
_entry.id   AF-O74003-F1
#
_cell.length_a   1.000
_cell.length_b   1.000
_cell.length_c   1.000
_cell.angle_alpha   90.00
_cell.angle_beta   90.00
_cell.angle_gamma   90.00
#
_symmetry.space_group_name_H-M   'P 1'
#
loop_
_entity.id
_entity.type
_entity.pdbx_description
1 polymer ?
#
loop_
_entity_poly.entity_id
_entity_poly.type
_entity_poly.pdbx_seq_one_letter_code
_entity_poly.pdbx_strand_id
1 'polypeptide(L)'
;MEKAHEMQTLYYLYYLKKHGIKAKAILHYPKLNEKREIELEGREKEVEDAIIQVEVIKSSPKPPKPRKSKICKKCAYRELCWG
;
A
#
# COMPACT_ATOMS: atom_id res chain seq x y z
N MET A 1 -2.65 5.07 -8.19
CA MET A 1 -2.56 5.62 -6.81
C MET A 1 -3.72 5.14 -5.96
N GLU A 2 -4.94 5.09 -6.48
CA GLU A 2 -6.11 4.54 -5.76
C GLU A 2 -5.84 3.19 -5.06
N LYS A 3 -5.30 2.20 -5.78
CA LYS A 3 -4.94 0.90 -5.18
C LYS A 3 -3.95 1.01 -4.00
N ALA A 4 -3.02 1.96 -4.03
CA ALA A 4 -2.06 2.15 -2.94
C ALA A 4 -2.74 2.74 -1.69
N HIS A 5 -3.63 3.72 -1.85
CA HIS A 5 -4.41 4.28 -0.75
C HIS A 5 -5.36 3.24 -0.13
N GLU A 6 -5.95 2.40 -0.99
CA GLU A 6 -6.81 1.30 -0.57
C GLU A 6 -6.04 0.27 0.26
N MET A 7 -4.88 -0.20 -0.22
CA MET A 7 -4.02 -1.11 0.54
C MET A 7 -3.56 -0.52 1.88
N GLN A 8 -3.22 0.77 1.92
CA GLN A 8 -2.88 1.45 3.16
C GLN A 8 -4.05 1.45 4.15
N THR A 9 -5.27 1.69 3.66
CA THR A 9 -6.49 1.70 4.47
C THR A 9 -6.80 0.32 5.02
N LEU A 10 -6.68 -0.72 4.19
CA LEU A 10 -6.84 -2.12 4.62
C LEU A 10 -5.82 -2.50 5.69
N TYR A 11 -4.57 -2.04 5.56
CA TYR A 11 -3.56 -2.25 6.60
C TYR A 11 -3.97 -1.63 7.94
N TYR A 12 -4.51 -0.41 7.95
CA TYR A 12 -5.01 0.20 9.19
C TYR A 12 -6.17 -0.58 9.80
N LEU A 13 -7.15 -1.00 8.98
CA LEU A 13 -8.26 -1.82 9.46
C LEU A 13 -7.77 -3.16 10.01
N TYR A 14 -6.79 -3.79 9.35
CA TYR A 14 -6.16 -5.03 9.80
C TYR A 14 -5.43 -4.85 11.13
N TYR A 15 -4.67 -3.77 11.27
CA TYR A 15 -4.00 -3.42 12.51
C TYR A 15 -4.99 -3.21 13.67
N LEU A 16 -6.08 -2.49 13.43
CA LEU A 16 -7.14 -2.27 14.43
C LEU A 16 -7.83 -3.58 14.82
N LYS A 17 -8.15 -4.45 13.84
CA LYS A 17 -8.73 -5.77 14.09
C LYS A 17 -7.83 -6.63 14.98
N LYS A 18 -6.50 -6.58 14.79
CA LYS A 18 -5.53 -7.27 15.67
C LYS A 18 -5.56 -6.78 17.12
N HIS A 19 -6.05 -5.57 17.36
CA HIS A 19 -6.25 -4.99 18.69
C HIS A 19 -7.70 -5.15 19.20
N GLY A 20 -8.50 -6.01 18.56
CA GLY A 20 -9.90 -6.26 18.94
C GLY A 20 -10.89 -5.20 18.47
N ILE A 21 -10.47 -4.25 17.64
CA ILE A 21 -11.32 -3.15 17.16
C ILE A 21 -11.87 -3.50 15.77
N LYS A 22 -13.19 -3.66 15.65
CA LYS A 22 -13.87 -3.80 14.36
C LYS A 22 -14.29 -2.41 13.86
N ALA A 23 -13.77 -2.00 12.70
CA ALA A 23 -14.04 -0.69 12.10
C ALA A 23 -14.28 -0.80 10.59
N LYS A 24 -14.87 0.25 10.02
CA LYS A 24 -14.95 0.51 8.59
C LYS A 24 -14.19 1.81 8.29
N ALA A 25 -13.71 1.98 7.06
CA ALA A 25 -12.99 3.18 6.66
C ALA A 25 -13.65 3.86 5.46
N ILE A 26 -13.45 5.17 5.33
CA ILE A 26 -13.87 5.95 4.17
C ILE A 26 -12.65 6.66 3.59
N LEU A 27 -12.33 6.35 2.34
CA LEU A 27 -11.40 7.14 1.54
C LEU A 27 -12.17 8.27 0.86
N HIS A 28 -11.91 9.50 1.27
CA HIS A 28 -12.51 10.69 0.68
C HIS A 28 -11.49 11.39 -0.22
N TYR A 29 -11.86 11.58 -1.48
CA TYR A 29 -11.09 12.32 -2.49
C TYR A 29 -11.85 13.61 -2.86
N PRO A 30 -11.69 14.71 -2.11
CA PRO A 30 -12.49 15.93 -2.30
C PRO A 30 -12.36 16.52 -3.71
N LYS A 31 -11.16 16.49 -4.30
CA LYS A 31 -10.90 16.99 -5.66
C LYS A 31 -11.64 16.21 -6.74
N LEU A 32 -11.96 14.95 -6.47
CA LEU A 32 -12.71 14.07 -7.37
C LEU A 32 -14.19 13.99 -6.97
N ASN A 33 -14.59 14.66 -5.89
CA ASN A 33 -15.88 14.53 -5.23
C ASN A 33 -16.30 13.06 -5.01
N GLU A 34 -15.33 12.22 -4.64
CA GLU A 34 -15.51 10.77 -4.54
C GLU A 34 -15.28 10.29 -3.11
N LYS A 35 -16.17 9.42 -2.62
CA LYS A 35 -16.02 8.70 -1.35
C LYS A 35 -16.10 7.21 -1.63
N ARG A 36 -15.14 6.45 -1.09
CA ARG A 36 -15.16 4.98 -1.13
C ARG A 36 -15.17 4.42 0.27
N GLU A 37 -16.15 3.58 0.54
CA GLU A 37 -16.17 2.76 1.75
C GLU A 37 -15.25 1.55 1.56
N ILE A 38 -14.41 1.30 2.55
CA ILE A 38 -13.45 0.20 2.57
C ILE A 38 -13.72 -0.66 3.80
N GLU A 39 -13.82 -1.97 3.56
CA GLU A 39 -13.97 -2.99 4.59
C GLU A 39 -12.84 -4.02 4.47
N LEU A 40 -12.44 -4.56 5.62
CA LEU A 40 -11.36 -5.54 5.70
C LEU A 40 -11.84 -6.97 5.38
N GLU A 41 -13.13 -7.26 5.61
CA GLU A 41 -13.68 -8.61 5.56
C GLU A 41 -13.45 -9.27 4.19
N GLY A 42 -12.79 -10.43 4.18
CA GLY A 42 -12.44 -11.15 2.96
C GLY A 42 -11.17 -10.66 2.27
N ARG A 43 -10.47 -9.67 2.85
CA ARG A 43 -9.27 -9.03 2.29
C ARG A 43 -8.06 -9.10 3.20
N GLU A 44 -8.18 -9.75 4.36
CA GLU A 44 -7.09 -9.93 5.32
C GLU A 44 -5.86 -10.55 4.66
N LYS A 45 -6.07 -11.58 3.83
CA LYS A 45 -4.99 -12.26 3.11
C LYS A 45 -4.21 -11.34 2.17
N GLU A 46 -4.88 -10.38 1.52
CA GLU A 46 -4.22 -9.39 0.65
C GLU A 46 -3.24 -8.53 1.45
N VAL A 47 -3.63 -8.14 2.66
CA VAL A 47 -2.78 -7.36 3.58
C VAL A 47 -1.62 -8.21 4.11
N GLU A 48 -1.89 -9.45 4.51
CA GLU A 48 -0.88 -10.37 5.03
C GLU A 48 0.19 -10.70 3.97
N ASP A 49 -0.24 -11.02 2.75
CA ASP A 49 0.65 -11.28 1.63
C ASP A 49 1.52 -10.04 1.33
N ALA A 50 0.93 -8.84 1.39
CA ALA A 50 1.69 -7.59 1.19
C ALA A 50 2.73 -7.36 2.30
N ILE A 51 2.38 -7.62 3.57
CA ILE A 51 3.33 -7.52 4.70
C ILE A 51 4.49 -8.50 4.51
N ILE A 52 4.20 -9.74 4.14
CA ILE A 52 5.23 -10.76 3.88
C ILE A 52 6.17 -10.29 2.77
N GLN A 53 5.63 -9.78 1.66
CA GLN A 53 6.45 -9.27 0.55
C GLN A 53 7.35 -8.10 0.96
N VAL A 54 6.85 -7.19 1.81
CA VAL A 54 7.66 -6.09 2.35
C VAL A 54 8.83 -6.61 3.17
N GLU A 55 8.61 -7.59 4.06
CA GLU A 55 9.68 -8.17 4.86
C GLU A 55 10.71 -8.92 3.99
N VAL A 56 10.27 -9.65 2.96
CA VAL A 56 11.18 -10.30 2.00
C VAL A 56 12.08 -9.29 1.28
N ILE A 57 11.50 -8.18 0.81
CA ILE A 57 12.27 -7.12 0.13
C ILE A 57 13.24 -6.46 1.10
N LYS A 58 12.81 -6.17 2.32
CA LYS A 58 13.62 -5.54 3.36
C LYS A 58 14.77 -6.42 3.85
N SER A 59 14.57 -7.74 3.92
CA SER A 59 15.60 -8.71 4.30
C SER A 59 16.56 -9.05 3.15
N SER A 60 16.28 -8.58 1.93
CA SER A 60 17.15 -8.86 0.78
C SER A 60 18.48 -8.09 0.91
N PRO A 61 19.63 -8.71 0.60
CA PRO A 61 20.93 -8.06 0.72
C PRO A 61 21.10 -6.86 -0.24
N LYS A 62 20.27 -6.81 -1.29
CA LYS A 62 20.21 -5.72 -2.27
C LYS A 62 18.76 -5.46 -2.65
N PRO A 63 18.40 -4.21 -3.01
CA PRO A 63 17.07 -3.91 -3.51
C PRO A 63 16.77 -4.68 -4.80
N PRO A 64 15.48 -4.96 -5.10
CA PRO A 64 15.07 -5.54 -6.37
C PRO A 64 15.61 -4.75 -7.56
N LYS A 65 15.92 -5.46 -8.66
CA LYS A 65 16.41 -4.80 -9.89
C LYS A 65 15.39 -3.73 -10.33
N PRO A 66 15.81 -2.46 -10.51
CA PRO A 66 14.88 -1.40 -10.86
C PRO A 66 14.34 -1.64 -12.28
N ARG A 67 13.04 -1.41 -12.46
CA ARG A 67 12.38 -1.46 -13.78
C ARG A 67 11.86 -0.08 -14.15
N LYS A 68 12.29 0.46 -15.29
CA LYS A 68 11.79 1.74 -15.80
C LYS A 68 10.28 1.66 -16.02
N SER A 69 9.56 2.61 -15.44
CA SER A 69 8.10 2.72 -15.57
C SER A 69 7.67 4.19 -15.50
N LYS A 70 6.36 4.45 -15.69
CA LYS A 70 5.81 5.82 -15.73
C LYS A 70 6.08 6.62 -14.45
N ILE A 71 6.16 5.96 -13.29
CA ILE A 71 6.41 6.63 -11.99
C ILE A 71 7.84 7.18 -11.89
N CYS A 72 8.80 6.60 -12.62
CA CYS A 72 10.20 7.00 -12.58
C CYS A 72 10.41 8.46 -13.00
N LYS A 73 9.52 9.02 -13.84
CA LYS A 73 9.60 10.43 -14.29
C LYS A 73 9.48 11.44 -13.14
N LYS A 74 8.80 11.06 -12.05
CA LYS A 74 8.57 11.91 -10.86
C LYS A 74 9.22 11.32 -9.60
N CYS A 75 10.01 10.25 -9.73
CA CYS A 75 10.60 9.55 -8.59
C CYS A 75 11.78 10.36 -8.04
N ALA A 76 11.75 10.66 -6.74
CA ALA A 76 12.85 11.35 -6.05
C ALA A 76 14.18 10.57 -6.11
N TYR A 77 14.12 9.24 -6.29
CA TYR A 77 15.29 8.36 -6.35
C TYR A 77 15.75 8.05 -7.78
N ARG A 78 15.26 8.76 -8.81
CA ARG A 78 15.55 8.46 -10.22
C ARG A 78 17.05 8.40 -10.52
N GLU A 79 17.80 9.41 -10.07
CA GLU A 79 19.26 9.50 -10.30
C GLU A 79 20.02 8.40 -9.55
N LEU A 80 19.54 7.96 -8.39
CA LEU A 80 20.16 6.85 -7.66
C LEU A 80 19.95 5.49 -8.36
N CYS A 81 18.92 5.36 -9.18
CA CYS A 81 18.65 4.13 -9.93
C CYS A 81 19.26 4.10 -11.34
N TRP A 82 19.49 5.26 -11.96
CA TRP A 82 19.82 5.37 -13.40
C TRP A 82 20.88 6.42 -13.75
N GLY A 83 21.37 7.17 -12.77
CA GLY A 83 22.56 8.00 -12.90
C GLY A 83 23.84 7.21 -12.74
#